data_AF-A0A9Q1CPU1-F1
#
_entry.id   AF-A0A9Q1CPU1-F1
#
_cell.length_a   1.000
_cell.length_b   1.000
_cell.length_c   1.000
_cell.angle_alpha   90.00
_cell.angle_beta   90.00
_cell.angle_gamma   90.00
#
_symmetry.space_group_name_H-M   'P 1'
#
loop_
_entity.id
_entity.type
_entity.pdbx_description
1 polymer ?
#
loop_
_entity_poly.entity_id
_entity_poly.type
_entity_poly.pdbx_seq_one_letter_code
_entity_poly.pdbx_strand_id
1 'polypeptide(L)'
;MDVTNLYLPHTDYRPNINGYVKSKWQELWDTFPENKLHRVKPTVLSVGNASLRKRRDDLVLTRARIGHSYLTHAYLFHGDERP
;
A
#
# COMPACT_ATOMS: atom_id res chain seq x y z
N MET A 1 28.70 -21.45 -25.57
CA MET A 1 27.25 -21.33 -25.31
C MET A 1 26.61 -21.00 -26.64
N ASP A 2 25.75 -21.88 -27.15
CA ASP A 2 25.07 -21.66 -28.42
C ASP A 2 24.08 -20.51 -28.28
N VAL A 3 24.31 -19.45 -29.05
CA VAL A 3 23.42 -18.29 -29.09
C VAL A 3 22.23 -18.68 -29.98
N THR A 4 21.17 -19.20 -29.37
CA THR A 4 19.91 -19.45 -30.08
C THR A 4 19.29 -18.11 -30.49
N ASN A 5 19.05 -17.94 -31.79
CA ASN A 5 18.44 -16.74 -32.39
C ASN A 5 16.91 -16.71 -32.16
N LEU A 6 16.51 -16.88 -30.90
CA LEU A 6 15.11 -16.89 -30.48
C LEU A 6 14.67 -15.47 -30.14
N TYR A 7 13.58 -15.02 -30.75
CA TYR A 7 12.98 -13.72 -30.46
C TYR A 7 12.34 -13.78 -29.06
N LEU A 8 13.07 -13.28 -28.06
CA LEU A 8 12.56 -13.12 -26.69
C LEU A 8 11.51 -12.00 -26.68
N PRO A 9 10.26 -12.29 -26.28
CA PRO A 9 9.26 -11.25 -26.19
C PRO A 9 9.64 -10.29 -25.06
N HIS A 10 9.58 -8.98 -25.36
CA HIS A 10 9.90 -7.92 -24.38
C HIS A 10 9.07 -8.01 -23.08
N THR A 11 7.96 -8.75 -23.10
CA THR A 11 7.09 -9.01 -21.95
C THR A 11 7.78 -9.78 -20.83
N ASP A 12 8.81 -10.56 -21.14
CA ASP A 12 9.49 -11.44 -20.17
C ASP A 12 10.28 -10.65 -19.13
N TYR A 13 10.66 -9.41 -19.47
CA TYR A 13 11.30 -8.50 -18.52
C TYR A 13 10.31 -7.79 -17.59
N ARG A 14 9.00 -7.77 -17.92
CA ARG A 14 7.99 -7.05 -17.13
C ARG A 14 7.92 -7.53 -15.67
N PRO A 15 7.94 -8.83 -15.34
CA PRO A 15 7.92 -9.29 -13.95
C PRO A 15 9.12 -8.78 -13.15
N ASN A 16 10.32 -8.80 -13.76
CA ASN A 16 11.55 -8.33 -13.13
C ASN A 16 11.52 -6.81 -12.87
N ILE A 17 11.12 -6.03 -13.87
CA ILE A 17 10.97 -4.56 -13.73
C ILE A 17 9.93 -4.24 -12.66
N ASN A 18 8.77 -4.89 -12.71
CA ASN A 18 7.74 -4.71 -11.70
C ASN A 18 8.25 -5.11 -10.31
N GLY A 19 8.97 -6.22 -10.18
CA GLY A 19 9.58 -6.64 -8.91
C GLY A 19 10.53 -5.58 -8.34
N TYR A 20 11.41 -5.04 -9.17
CA TYR A 20 12.34 -3.98 -8.77
C TYR A 20 11.64 -2.68 -8.35
N VAL A 21 10.66 -2.22 -9.13
CA VAL A 21 9.89 -1.02 -8.76
C VAL A 21 9.19 -1.26 -7.42
N LYS A 22 8.57 -2.42 -7.24
CA LYS A 22 7.88 -2.79 -6.00
C LYS A 22 8.82 -2.81 -4.79
N SER A 23 10.03 -3.35 -4.94
CA SER A 23 11.00 -3.36 -3.84
C SER A 23 11.43 -1.95 -3.46
N LYS A 24 11.60 -1.05 -4.44
CA LYS A 24 11.92 0.36 -4.17
C LYS A 24 10.80 1.10 -3.45
N TRP A 25 9.55 0.82 -3.81
CA TRP A 25 8.40 1.36 -3.08
C TRP A 25 8.30 0.83 -1.66
N GLN A 26 8.60 -0.44 -1.43
CA GLN A 26 8.60 -1.03 -0.10
C GLN A 26 9.73 -0.45 0.76
N GLU A 27 10.94 -0.33 0.21
CA GLU A 27 12.09 0.31 0.86
C GLU A 27 11.74 1.73 1.31
N LEU A 28 11.13 2.54 0.42
CA LEU A 28 10.66 3.87 0.77
C LEU A 28 9.58 3.84 1.86
N TRP A 29 8.63 2.91 1.78
CA TRP A 29 7.55 2.79 2.76
C TRP A 29 8.08 2.48 4.17
N ASP A 30 9.10 1.62 4.25
CA ASP A 30 9.73 1.22 5.51
C ASP A 30 10.57 2.33 6.15
N THR A 31 10.89 3.40 5.43
CA THR A 31 11.52 4.60 6.03
C THR A 31 10.57 5.44 6.89
N PHE A 32 9.27 5.16 6.87
CA PHE A 32 8.25 5.92 7.63
C PHE A 32 7.56 5.07 8.73
N PRO A 33 8.29 4.58 9.73
CA PRO A 33 7.74 3.68 10.76
C PRO A 33 6.69 4.36 11.66
N GLU A 34 6.79 5.68 11.86
CA GLU A 34 5.84 6.46 12.68
C GLU A 34 4.48 6.71 11.98
N ASN A 35 4.35 6.29 10.72
CA ASN A 35 3.09 6.43 10.02
C ASN A 35 2.05 5.45 10.59
N LYS A 36 0.95 5.98 11.13
CA LYS A 36 -0.17 5.18 11.65
C LYS A 36 -0.70 4.16 10.62
N LEU A 37 -0.62 4.49 9.33
CA LEU A 37 -1.00 3.59 8.25
C LEU A 37 0.04 2.48 8.02
N HIS A 38 1.34 2.76 8.19
CA HIS A 38 2.40 1.74 8.10
C HIS A 38 2.20 0.65 9.16
N ARG A 39 1.90 1.06 10.40
CA ARG A 39 1.56 0.13 11.49
C ARG A 39 0.40 -0.82 11.16
N VAL A 40 -0.58 -0.36 10.38
CA VAL A 40 -1.76 -1.14 9.97
C VAL A 40 -1.50 -1.94 8.68
N LYS A 41 -0.67 -1.40 7.78
CA LYS A 41 -0.37 -1.95 6.46
C LYS A 41 1.13 -1.79 6.19
N PRO A 42 1.97 -2.69 6.73
CA PRO A 42 3.42 -2.60 6.60
C PRO A 42 3.90 -2.94 5.18
N THR A 43 3.12 -3.70 4.41
CA THR A 43 3.46 -4.04 3.03
C THR A 43 2.66 -3.17 2.05
N VAL A 44 3.35 -2.48 1.14
CA VAL A 44 2.73 -1.65 0.09
C VAL A 44 1.75 -2.48 -0.74
N LEU A 45 2.08 -3.75 -0.95
CA LEU A 45 1.36 -4.73 -1.75
C LEU A 45 0.81 -5.84 -0.86
N SER A 46 -0.24 -5.55 -0.10
CA SER A 46 -1.07 -6.62 0.42
C SER A 46 -1.78 -7.30 -0.76
N VAL A 47 -1.27 -8.49 -1.09
CA VAL A 47 -1.78 -9.46 -2.05
C VAL A 47 -3.21 -9.85 -1.63
N GLY A 48 -4.22 -9.53 -2.44
CA GLY A 48 -5.52 -10.16 -2.30
C GLY A 48 -6.73 -9.35 -2.75
N ASN A 49 -6.88 -8.09 -2.31
CA ASN A 49 -8.23 -7.51 -2.26
C ASN A 49 -8.41 -6.13 -2.92
N ALA A 50 -7.34 -5.50 -3.42
CA ALA A 50 -7.42 -4.14 -3.96
C ALA A 50 -8.17 -4.05 -5.31
N SER A 51 -8.15 -5.10 -6.14
CA SER A 51 -8.84 -5.05 -7.44
C SER A 51 -10.31 -5.50 -7.39
N LEU A 52 -10.75 -6.12 -6.29
CA LEU A 52 -12.10 -6.67 -6.13
C LEU A 52 -13.02 -5.76 -5.30
N ARG A 53 -12.46 -4.81 -4.54
CA ARG A 53 -13.25 -3.90 -3.68
C ARG A 53 -13.30 -2.51 -4.30
N LYS A 54 -14.43 -1.82 -4.17
CA LYS A 54 -14.54 -0.42 -4.60
C LYS A 54 -13.57 0.41 -3.76
N ARG A 55 -12.88 1.38 -4.37
CA ARG A 55 -11.97 2.32 -3.69
C ARG A 55 -12.58 2.91 -2.39
N ARG A 56 -13.89 3.14 -2.38
CA ARG A 56 -14.63 3.64 -1.21
C ARG A 56 -14.53 2.70 -0.01
N ASP A 57 -14.59 1.38 -0.21
CA ASP A 57 -14.59 0.39 0.85
C ASP A 57 -13.20 0.23 1.49
N ASP A 58 -12.15 0.45 0.70
CA ASP A 58 -10.77 0.50 1.20
C ASP A 58 -10.53 1.76 2.04
N LEU A 59 -11.08 2.90 1.63
CA LEU A 59 -11.01 4.14 2.40
C LEU A 59 -11.74 4.01 3.74
N VAL A 60 -12.94 3.42 3.74
CA VAL A 60 -13.70 3.19 4.97
C VAL A 60 -12.94 2.26 5.92
N LEU A 61 -12.43 1.11 5.43
CA LEU A 61 -11.62 0.21 6.26
C LEU A 61 -10.35 0.87 6.78
N THR A 62 -9.65 1.65 5.95
CA THR A 62 -8.41 2.31 6.36
C THR A 62 -8.66 3.33 7.46
N ARG A 63 -9.71 4.15 7.32
CA ARG A 63 -10.12 5.10 8.37
C ARG A 63 -10.49 4.38 9.65
N ALA A 64 -11.29 3.31 9.57
CA ALA A 64 -11.67 2.53 10.74
C ALA A 64 -10.45 1.93 11.45
N ARG A 65 -9.50 1.33 10.71
CA ARG A 65 -8.30 0.71 11.29
C ARG A 65 -7.32 1.69 11.94
N ILE A 66 -7.22 2.92 11.43
CA ILE A 66 -6.41 3.97 12.05
C ILE A 66 -7.14 4.60 13.26
N GLY A 67 -8.41 4.24 13.48
CA GLY A 67 -9.25 4.87 14.50
C GLY A 67 -9.66 6.28 14.09
N HIS A 68 -9.97 6.51 12.82
CA HIS A 68 -10.67 7.71 12.36
C HIS A 68 -12.19 7.46 12.37
N SER A 69 -12.74 7.37 13.58
CA SER A 69 -14.18 7.27 13.82
C SER A 69 -14.68 8.55 14.48
N TYR A 70 -16.00 8.76 14.54
CA TYR A 70 -16.55 9.87 15.29
C TYR A 70 -16.11 9.84 16.76
N LEU A 71 -16.12 8.67 17.41
CA LEU A 71 -15.73 8.54 18.83
C LEU A 71 -14.30 8.99 19.13
N THR A 72 -13.38 8.76 18.20
CA THR A 72 -11.94 9.04 18.39
C THR A 72 -11.51 10.41 17.84
N HIS A 73 -12.32 11.04 16.99
CA HIS A 73 -12.03 12.31 16.32
C HIS A 73 -13.10 13.39 16.50
N ALA A 74 -14.16 13.14 17.27
CA ALA A 74 -15.18 14.16 17.58
C ALA A 74 -14.55 15.43 18.16
N TYR A 75 -13.49 15.28 18.97
CA TYR A 75 -12.75 16.39 19.56
C TYR A 75 -12.21 17.39 18.51
N LEU A 76 -11.79 16.93 17.32
CA LEU A 76 -11.33 17.81 16.23
C LEU A 76 -12.46 18.67 15.65
N PHE A 77 -13.69 18.15 15.62
CA PHE A 77 -14.86 18.86 15.09
C PHE A 77 -15.41 19.85 16.11
N HIS A 78 -15.33 19.52 17.39
CA HIS A 78 -15.80 20.36 18.49
C HIS A 78 -14.75 21.35 18.98
N GLY A 79 -13.48 21.16 18.59
CA GLY A 79 -12.37 22.00 19.05
C GLY A 79 -11.92 21.68 20.48
N ASP A 80 -12.29 20.50 20.99
CA ASP A 80 -11.95 20.04 22.33
C ASP A 80 -10.50 19.53 22.40
N GLU A 81 -9.99 19.29 23.60
CA GLU A 81 -8.70 18.62 23.79
C GLU A 81 -8.77 17.14 23.36
N ARG A 82 -7.62 16.61 22.92
CA ARG A 82 -7.52 15.21 22.51
C ARG A 82 -7.73 14.31 23.74
N PRO A 83 -8.68 13.35 23.70
CA PRO A 83 -8.86 12.38 24.77
C PRO A 83 -7.68 11.40 24.89
#